data_AF-A0A7S3LGI7-F1
#
_entry.id   AF-A0A7S3LGI7-F1
#
_cell.length_a   1.000
_cell.length_b   1.000
_cell.length_c   1.000
_cell.angle_alpha   90.00
_cell.angle_beta   90.00
_cell.angle_gamma   90.00
#
_symmetry.space_group_name_H-M   'P 1'
#
loop_
_entity.id
_entity.type
_entity.pdbx_description
1 polymer ?
#
loop_
_entity_poly.entity_id
_entity_poly.type
_entity_poly.pdbx_seq_one_letter_code
_entity_poly.pdbx_strand_id
1 'polypeptide(L)'
;MRKLGQNPTEQELKEMIGSVDDNGDNEIDFDEFIILMRSAVTRDPEKELRDAFAVFDTDGSGEIDRKELKRLMKKLGQALSEAELDAMMDEVDTNGDGVISFEEFKALMQG
;
A
#
# COMPACT_ATOMS: atom_id res chain seq x y z
N MET A 1 12.61 19.79 -3.01
CA MET A 1 12.32 18.47 -3.59
C MET A 1 10.95 18.50 -4.29
N ARG A 2 10.90 18.86 -5.58
CA ARG A 2 9.65 18.92 -6.40
C ARG A 2 9.82 18.25 -7.77
N LYS A 3 10.89 17.46 -7.94
CA LYS A 3 11.28 16.86 -9.24
C LYS A 3 11.06 15.35 -9.32
N LEU A 4 10.57 14.70 -8.26
CA LEU A 4 10.43 13.24 -8.22
C LEU A 4 9.00 12.73 -8.40
N GLY A 5 8.03 13.58 -8.77
CA GLY A 5 6.63 13.16 -9.01
C GLY A 5 5.86 12.69 -7.77
N GLN A 6 6.53 12.51 -6.64
CA GLN A 6 5.92 12.18 -5.36
C GLN A 6 5.68 13.46 -4.54
N ASN A 7 4.53 13.52 -3.87
CA ASN A 7 4.08 14.66 -3.06
C ASN A 7 3.91 14.23 -1.59
N PRO A 8 5.00 13.78 -0.92
CA PRO A 8 4.93 13.39 0.49
C PRO A 8 4.55 14.58 1.36
N THR A 9 3.84 14.31 2.44
CA THR A 9 3.45 15.31 3.44
C THR A 9 4.65 15.80 4.23
N GLU A 10 4.54 16.97 4.87
CA GLU A 10 5.61 17.51 5.73
C GLU A 10 5.98 16.53 6.86
N GLN A 11 5.02 15.73 7.33
CA GLN A 11 5.24 14.76 8.40
C GLN A 11 6.03 13.54 7.91
N GLU A 12 5.69 13.01 6.73
CA GLU A 12 6.45 11.93 6.10
C GLU A 12 7.86 12.38 5.72
N LEU A 13 8.02 13.62 5.24
CA LEU A 13 9.33 14.20 4.97
C LEU A 13 10.18 14.29 6.23
N LYS A 14 9.58 14.65 7.36
CA LYS A 14 10.27 14.78 8.64
C LYS A 14 10.72 13.42 9.19
N GLU A 15 9.91 12.38 9.03
CA GLU A 15 10.29 11.00 9.38
C GLU A 15 11.37 10.46 8.44
N MET A 16 11.28 10.77 7.13
CA MET A 16 12.30 10.40 6.15
C MET A 16 13.65 11.05 6.46
N ILE A 17 13.66 12.35 6.77
CA ILE A 17 14.87 13.10 7.16
C ILE A 17 15.43 12.52 8.47
N GLY A 18 14.60 12.38 9.52
CA GLY A 18 15.08 11.88 10.81
C GLY A 18 15.59 10.43 10.82
N SER A 19 15.30 9.65 9.78
CA SER A 19 15.80 8.28 9.62
C SER A 19 17.15 8.19 8.89
N VAL A 20 17.60 9.28 8.25
CA VAL A 20 18.80 9.32 7.39
C VAL A 20 19.77 10.43 7.81
N ASP A 21 19.30 11.43 8.54
CA ASP A 21 20.08 12.54 9.12
C ASP A 21 20.98 12.01 10.25
N ASP A 22 22.12 11.44 9.84
CA ASP A 22 23.14 10.88 10.73
C ASP A 22 23.92 11.99 11.44
N ASN A 23 23.97 13.19 10.84
CA ASN A 23 24.76 14.31 11.34
C ASN A 23 23.94 15.23 12.29
N GLY A 24 22.61 15.10 12.31
CA GLY A 24 21.66 15.82 13.18
C GLY A 24 21.43 17.27 12.78
N ASP A 25 21.82 17.69 11.57
CA ASP A 25 21.70 19.07 11.10
C ASP A 25 20.32 19.41 10.54
N ASN A 26 19.39 18.44 10.51
CA ASN A 26 18.04 18.53 9.95
C ASN A 26 18.01 18.95 8.47
N GLU A 27 19.16 18.91 7.80
CA GLU A 27 19.31 19.01 6.36
C GLU A 27 19.61 17.61 5.80
N ILE A 28 19.63 17.49 4.47
CA ILE A 28 20.04 16.25 3.80
C ILE A 28 21.21 16.62 2.93
N ASP A 29 22.40 16.18 3.32
CA ASP A 29 23.60 16.34 2.51
C ASP A 29 23.61 15.38 1.32
N PHE A 30 24.65 15.44 0.48
CA PHE A 30 24.69 14.61 -0.72
C PHE A 30 24.78 13.10 -0.41
N ASP A 31 25.46 12.71 0.67
CA ASP A 31 25.62 11.31 1.04
C ASP A 31 24.34 10.76 1.67
N GLU A 32 23.69 11.55 2.51
CA GLU A 32 22.35 11.30 3.06
C GLU A 32 21.30 11.27 1.95
N PHE A 33 21.42 12.14 0.94
CA PHE A 33 20.56 12.14 -0.24
C PHE A 33 20.69 10.85 -1.06
N ILE A 34 21.88 10.23 -1.14
CA ILE A 34 22.07 8.94 -1.81
C ILE A 34 21.39 7.81 -1.02
N ILE A 35 21.44 7.84 0.32
CA ILE A 35 20.76 6.87 1.17
C ILE A 35 19.24 7.03 1.03
N LEU A 36 18.74 8.27 1.06
CA LEU A 36 17.33 8.57 0.84
C LEU A 36 16.89 8.18 -0.57
N MET A 37 17.68 8.45 -1.61
CA MET A 37 17.34 8.06 -2.97
C MET A 37 17.35 6.54 -3.10
N ARG A 38 18.28 5.82 -2.48
CA ARG A 38 18.24 4.35 -2.46
C ARG A 38 16.99 3.83 -1.79
N SER A 39 16.62 4.37 -0.63
CA SER A 39 15.43 3.91 0.11
C SER A 39 14.12 4.29 -0.59
N ALA A 40 14.05 5.49 -1.21
CA ALA A 40 12.90 5.96 -1.97
C ALA A 40 12.76 5.27 -3.33
N VAL A 41 13.86 4.94 -4.01
CA VAL A 41 13.84 4.18 -5.28
C VAL A 41 13.54 2.69 -5.04
N THR A 42 13.80 2.16 -3.84
CA THR A 42 13.38 0.79 -3.47
C THR A 42 11.93 0.66 -3.03
N ARG A 43 11.20 1.77 -2.86
CA ARG A 43 9.74 1.72 -2.68
C ARG A 43 9.12 1.49 -4.05
N ASP A 44 9.08 0.23 -4.44
CA ASP A 44 8.32 -0.21 -5.59
C ASP A 44 6.85 -0.27 -5.15
N PRO A 45 5.99 0.69 -5.58
CA PRO A 45 4.58 0.69 -5.19
C PRO A 45 3.86 -0.57 -5.65
N GLU A 46 4.33 -1.23 -6.72
CA GLU A 46 3.80 -2.54 -7.12
C GLU A 46 4.17 -3.62 -6.10
N LYS A 47 5.39 -3.57 -5.54
CA LYS A 47 5.80 -4.49 -4.48
C LYS A 47 5.01 -4.26 -3.19
N GLU A 48 4.77 -3.01 -2.78
CA GLU A 48 3.95 -2.72 -1.61
C GLU A 48 2.50 -3.21 -1.81
N LEU A 49 1.94 -3.02 -3.01
CA LEU A 49 0.63 -3.57 -3.37
C LEU A 49 0.62 -5.09 -3.36
N ARG A 50 1.66 -5.77 -3.86
CA ARG A 50 1.78 -7.23 -3.81
C ARG A 50 1.92 -7.75 -2.38
N ASP A 51 2.71 -7.07 -1.55
CA ASP A 51 2.89 -7.44 -0.14
C ASP A 51 1.56 -7.25 0.62
N ALA A 52 0.80 -6.19 0.34
CA ALA A 52 -0.54 -5.99 0.86
C ALA A 52 -1.49 -7.09 0.35
N PHE A 53 -1.52 -7.37 -0.95
CA PHE A 53 -2.36 -8.40 -1.56
C PHE A 53 -2.11 -9.78 -0.94
N ALA A 54 -0.85 -10.15 -0.73
CA ALA A 54 -0.46 -11.41 -0.09
C ALA A 54 -0.88 -11.52 1.39
N VAL A 55 -1.22 -10.39 2.03
CA VAL A 55 -1.81 -10.41 3.38
C VAL A 55 -3.29 -10.80 3.29
N PHE A 56 -4.01 -10.34 2.26
CA PHE A 56 -5.41 -10.69 1.98
C PHE A 56 -5.56 -12.14 1.50
N ASP A 57 -4.84 -12.49 0.43
CA ASP A 57 -4.77 -13.83 -0.18
C ASP A 57 -3.97 -14.77 0.71
N THR A 58 -4.67 -15.52 1.55
CA THR A 58 -4.04 -16.41 2.52
C THR A 58 -3.81 -17.82 2.01
N ASP A 59 -4.56 -18.23 1.00
CA ASP A 59 -4.41 -19.54 0.40
C ASP A 59 -3.40 -19.53 -0.75
N GLY A 60 -2.95 -18.36 -1.18
CA GLY A 60 -1.95 -18.15 -2.22
C GLY A 60 -2.50 -18.46 -3.61
N SER A 61 -3.82 -18.36 -3.79
CA SER A 61 -4.49 -18.61 -5.06
C SER A 61 -4.16 -17.53 -6.11
N GLY A 62 -3.73 -16.35 -5.68
CA GLY A 62 -3.52 -15.17 -6.53
C GLY A 62 -4.78 -14.33 -6.73
N GLU A 63 -5.88 -14.67 -6.04
CA GLU A 63 -7.18 -14.01 -6.06
C GLU A 63 -7.67 -13.85 -4.61
N ILE A 64 -8.33 -12.75 -4.28
CA ILE A 64 -8.88 -12.56 -2.93
C ILE A 64 -10.36 -12.94 -2.97
N ASP A 65 -10.72 -13.98 -2.22
CA ASP A 65 -12.11 -14.36 -2.08
C ASP A 65 -12.84 -13.54 -1.01
N ARG A 66 -14.18 -13.58 -1.07
CA ARG A 66 -15.06 -12.85 -0.14
C ARG A 66 -14.81 -13.19 1.33
N LYS A 67 -14.51 -14.46 1.66
CA LYS A 67 -14.21 -14.91 3.02
C LYS A 67 -12.85 -14.38 3.48
N GLU A 68 -11.88 -14.33 2.58
CA GLU A 68 -10.54 -13.84 2.86
C GLU A 68 -10.54 -12.35 3.19
N LEU A 69 -11.24 -11.54 2.38
CA LEU A 69 -11.47 -10.13 2.64
C LEU A 69 -12.14 -9.91 4.01
N LYS A 70 -13.23 -10.64 4.28
CA LYS A 70 -13.95 -10.57 5.57
C LYS A 70 -13.08 -10.92 6.77
N ARG A 71 -12.27 -11.99 6.64
CA ARG A 71 -11.35 -12.43 7.68
C ARG A 71 -10.26 -11.40 7.92
N LEU A 72 -9.75 -10.76 6.87
CA LEU A 72 -8.73 -9.74 7.02
C LEU A 72 -9.27 -8.47 7.70
N MET A 73 -10.42 -7.99 7.25
CA MET A 73 -11.07 -6.82 7.86
C MET A 73 -11.28 -7.04 9.36
N LYS A 74 -11.73 -8.26 9.73
CA LYS A 74 -11.83 -8.65 11.13
C LYS A 74 -10.48 -8.66 11.86
N LYS A 75 -9.38 -9.07 11.22
CA LYS A 75 -8.02 -8.97 11.80
C LYS A 75 -7.56 -7.53 11.98
N LEU A 76 -7.96 -6.61 11.09
CA LEU A 76 -7.69 -5.17 11.19
C LEU A 76 -8.58 -4.46 12.22
N GLY A 77 -9.47 -5.19 12.90
CA GLY A 77 -10.40 -4.64 13.89
C GLY A 77 -11.65 -3.99 13.28
N GLN A 78 -11.80 -4.03 11.95
CA GLN A 78 -12.99 -3.57 11.25
C GLN A 78 -13.91 -4.76 10.93
N ALA A 79 -15.01 -4.88 11.66
CA ALA A 79 -16.02 -5.87 11.34
C ALA A 79 -16.96 -5.32 10.26
N LEU A 80 -16.74 -5.71 9.01
CA LEU A 80 -17.70 -5.44 7.94
C LEU A 80 -18.91 -6.37 8.04
N SER A 81 -20.10 -5.81 7.89
CA SER A 81 -21.33 -6.55 7.66
C SER A 81 -21.33 -7.21 6.27
N GLU A 82 -22.21 -8.18 6.05
CA GLU A 82 -22.30 -8.83 4.74
C GLU A 82 -22.70 -7.85 3.64
N ALA A 83 -23.53 -6.87 3.95
CA ALA A 83 -23.94 -5.82 3.02
C ALA A 83 -22.79 -4.88 2.64
N GLU A 84 -21.93 -4.50 3.60
CA GLU A 84 -20.74 -3.69 3.31
C GLU A 84 -19.71 -4.48 2.51
N LEU A 85 -19.57 -5.77 2.82
CA LEU A 85 -18.70 -6.66 2.07
C LEU A 85 -19.22 -6.88 0.64
N ASP A 86 -20.54 -7.01 0.44
CA ASP A 86 -21.16 -7.05 -0.89
C ASP A 86 -20.89 -5.75 -1.65
N ALA A 87 -21.12 -4.59 -1.02
CA ALA A 87 -20.88 -3.30 -1.66
C ALA A 87 -19.41 -3.12 -2.08
N MET A 88 -18.46 -3.52 -1.23
CA MET A 88 -17.03 -3.46 -1.59
C MET A 88 -16.68 -4.43 -2.72
N MET A 89 -17.27 -5.63 -2.75
CA MET A 89 -17.05 -6.55 -3.87
C MET A 89 -17.64 -5.95 -5.15
N ASP A 90 -18.87 -5.43 -5.13
CA ASP A 90 -19.53 -4.83 -6.29
C ASP A 90 -18.78 -3.59 -6.83
N GLU A 91 -18.04 -2.86 -5.98
CA GLU A 91 -17.21 -1.73 -6.40
C GLU A 91 -15.87 -2.15 -7.02
N VAL A 92 -15.34 -3.32 -6.65
CA VAL A 92 -13.97 -3.74 -7.00
C VAL A 92 -13.95 -4.83 -8.07
N ASP A 93 -14.83 -5.82 -7.95
CA ASP A 93 -15.02 -6.92 -8.89
C ASP A 93 -15.70 -6.38 -10.16
N THR A 94 -14.87 -5.88 -11.07
CA THR A 94 -15.35 -5.22 -12.30
C THR A 94 -15.73 -6.25 -13.34
N ASN A 95 -15.17 -7.46 -13.23
CA ASN A 95 -15.36 -8.54 -14.18
C ASN A 95 -16.54 -9.47 -13.80
N GLY A 96 -16.96 -9.45 -12.53
CA GLY A 96 -18.11 -10.17 -11.99
C GLY A 96 -17.85 -11.65 -11.71
N ASP A 97 -16.61 -12.07 -11.49
CA ASP A 97 -16.24 -13.46 -11.18
C ASP A 97 -16.41 -13.82 -9.70
N GLY A 98 -16.71 -12.83 -8.85
CA GLY A 98 -16.92 -13.00 -7.41
C GLY A 98 -15.63 -13.09 -6.60
N VAL A 99 -14.48 -12.82 -7.21
CA VAL A 99 -13.17 -12.71 -6.57
C VAL A 99 -12.52 -11.37 -6.93
N ILE A 100 -11.48 -10.99 -6.20
CA ILE A 100 -10.72 -9.77 -6.52
C ILE A 100 -9.33 -10.18 -7.01
N SER A 101 -9.07 -9.95 -8.29
CA SER A 101 -7.74 -10.14 -8.88
C SER A 101 -6.76 -9.05 -8.44
N PHE A 102 -5.47 -9.29 -8.61
CA PHE A 102 -4.44 -8.28 -8.31
C PHE A 102 -4.63 -6.96 -9.08
N GLU A 103 -5.10 -7.03 -10.33
CA GLU A 103 -5.36 -5.84 -11.15
C GLU A 103 -6.55 -5.03 -10.62
N GLU A 104 -7.63 -5.69 -10.18
CA GLU A 104 -8.79 -5.02 -9.56
C GLU A 104 -8.43 -4.42 -8.21
N PHE A 105 -7.66 -5.13 -7.39
CA PHE A 105 -7.14 -4.60 -6.13
C PHE A 105 -6.23 -3.39 -6.35
N LYS A 106 -5.40 -3.43 -7.38
CA LYS A 106 -4.55 -2.30 -7.78
C LYS A 106 -5.36 -1.11 -8.25
N ALA A 107 -6.40 -1.33 -9.06
CA ALA A 107 -7.31 -0.27 -9.49
C ALA A 107 -8.02 0.40 -8.31
N LEU A 108 -8.43 -0.38 -7.29
CA LEU A 108 -9.01 0.14 -6.05
C LEU A 108 -8.03 1.02 -5.27
N MET A 109 -6.77 0.57 -5.11
CA MET A 109 -5.75 1.30 -4.33
C MET A 109 -5.16 2.51 -5.06
N GLN A 110 -5.29 2.57 -6.39
CA GLN A 110 -4.83 3.69 -7.21
C GLN A 110 -5.96 4.67 -7.61
N GLY A 111 -7.20 4.38 -7.19
CA GLY A 111 -8.40 5.17 -7.46
C GLY A 111 -8.61 6.36 -6.54
#